data_AF-A0A0G4FH50-F1
#
_entry.id   AF-A0A0G4FH50-F1
#
_cell.length_a   1.000
_cell.length_b   1.000
_cell.length_c   1.000
_cell.angle_alpha   90.00
_cell.angle_beta   90.00
_cell.angle_gamma   90.00
#
_symmetry.space_group_name_H-M   'P 1'
#
loop_
_entity.id
_entity.type
_entity.pdbx_description
1 polymer ?
#
loop_
_entity_poly.entity_id
_entity_poly.type
_entity_poly.pdbx_seq_one_letter_code
_entity_poly.pdbx_strand_id
1 'polypeptide(L)'
;MQDTQQQQPDQQQQHPIEYIFVGRRTFYLLSLDDVLQLRATCRWLRELFKAAQLRQRLRHSLGTQAGLRRTANGQQLLTFDDQQMGVGDLLAALCVTEAGGWSEMSEVVGLAGQCGNCQLPVSLTAGDLHQYPNKTAYLAAPRVLAQLKMVGPHIHFGNGVTFQLFQHGNGLRAIKDQYGFEIDIDPPLPPNHPYQQHRQQHDPPVRSSIDYGPPEGWQSLISLARDYSSVSSFVKWIVLYHFTETHQTNTTTGHSINRHVDNDRLLNLLTQSPHTPVEGCTTTTSHRFPWRCLVLTDAGHSFVAWIAVKDLPGINVIVWVYTTEPAVCGVGGAFRDRFPQTTQLARVVLGAVISAILFGQ
;
A
#
# COMPACT_ATOMS: atom_id res chain seq x y z
N MET A 1 -62.12 -14.36 -46.61
CA MET A 1 -60.87 -13.58 -46.66
C MET A 1 -60.79 -12.81 -45.36
N GLN A 2 -59.82 -13.15 -44.52
CA GLN A 2 -59.59 -12.59 -43.19
C GLN A 2 -58.73 -11.32 -43.32
N ASP A 3 -59.23 -10.21 -42.79
CA ASP A 3 -58.42 -9.00 -42.58
C ASP A 3 -57.56 -9.19 -41.33
N THR A 4 -56.24 -9.14 -41.53
CA THR A 4 -55.25 -9.23 -40.46
C THR A 4 -54.90 -7.81 -40.00
N GLN A 5 -55.44 -7.40 -38.84
CA GLN A 5 -54.96 -6.22 -38.12
C GLN A 5 -53.54 -6.49 -37.59
N GLN A 6 -52.56 -5.75 -38.11
CA GLN A 6 -51.24 -5.64 -37.51
C GLN A 6 -51.35 -4.84 -36.19
N GLN A 7 -51.17 -5.53 -35.07
CA GLN A 7 -50.84 -4.91 -33.79
C GLN A 7 -49.41 -4.35 -33.86
N GLN A 8 -49.28 -3.03 -33.74
CA GLN A 8 -48.03 -2.39 -33.34
C GLN A 8 -47.68 -2.86 -31.91
N PRO A 9 -46.40 -3.19 -31.62
CA PRO A 9 -45.99 -3.51 -30.27
C PRO A 9 -46.02 -2.25 -29.41
N ASP A 10 -46.63 -2.38 -28.22
CA ASP A 10 -46.61 -1.42 -27.12
C ASP A 10 -45.23 -0.77 -26.97
N GLN A 11 -45.13 0.50 -27.34
CA GLN A 11 -44.08 1.37 -26.81
C GLN A 11 -44.33 1.52 -25.32
N GLN A 12 -43.69 0.65 -24.52
CA GLN A 12 -43.48 0.90 -23.10
C GLN A 12 -43.01 2.35 -22.95
N GLN A 13 -43.81 3.15 -22.25
CA GLN A 13 -43.49 4.54 -21.89
C GLN A 13 -42.15 4.57 -21.16
N GLN A 14 -41.06 4.81 -21.91
CA GLN A 14 -39.77 5.11 -21.33
C GLN A 14 -39.90 6.45 -20.61
N HIS A 15 -39.61 6.44 -19.30
CA HIS A 15 -39.69 7.65 -18.49
C HIS A 15 -38.72 8.71 -19.08
N PRO A 16 -39.07 10.00 -19.21
CA PRO A 16 -38.21 11.01 -19.84
C PRO A 16 -36.80 11.15 -19.23
N ILE A 17 -36.61 10.65 -18.00
CA ILE A 17 -35.31 10.61 -17.31
C ILE A 17 -34.46 9.40 -17.73
N GLU A 18 -35.05 8.33 -18.28
CA GLU A 18 -34.29 7.22 -18.87
C GLU A 18 -33.35 7.74 -19.93
N TYR A 19 -33.77 8.69 -20.78
CA TYR A 19 -32.92 9.27 -21.82
C TYR A 19 -31.67 9.98 -21.27
N ILE A 20 -31.72 10.52 -20.05
CA ILE A 20 -30.56 11.12 -19.36
C ILE A 20 -29.57 10.02 -18.93
N PHE A 21 -30.08 8.86 -18.50
CA PHE A 21 -29.26 7.74 -18.03
C PHE A 21 -28.99 6.66 -19.10
N VAL A 22 -29.61 6.77 -20.29
CA VAL A 22 -29.41 5.91 -21.46
C VAL A 22 -28.15 6.40 -22.17
N GLY A 23 -27.01 6.01 -21.60
CA GLY A 23 -25.70 6.29 -22.16
C GLY A 23 -24.61 5.84 -21.21
N ARG A 24 -23.60 5.14 -21.72
CA ARG A 24 -22.45 4.67 -20.90
C ARG A 24 -21.71 5.82 -20.18
N ARG A 25 -21.94 7.09 -20.55
CA ARG A 25 -21.19 8.25 -20.05
C ARG A 25 -21.90 9.03 -18.94
N THR A 26 -23.22 9.15 -18.94
CA THR A 26 -23.98 9.91 -17.93
C THR A 26 -24.01 9.21 -16.57
N PHE A 27 -23.88 7.89 -16.56
CA PHE A 27 -23.77 7.07 -15.33
C PHE A 27 -22.56 7.40 -14.44
N TYR A 28 -21.49 7.94 -15.03
CA TYR A 28 -20.29 8.37 -14.29
C TYR A 28 -20.32 9.85 -13.87
N LEU A 29 -21.36 10.60 -14.25
CA LEU A 29 -21.48 12.03 -13.91
C LEU A 29 -22.07 12.25 -12.52
N LEU A 30 -22.84 11.29 -12.00
CA LEU A 30 -23.40 11.37 -10.66
C LEU A 30 -22.36 11.00 -9.61
N SER A 31 -22.24 11.80 -8.55
CA SER A 31 -21.44 11.42 -7.39
C SER A 31 -22.05 10.19 -6.72
N LEU A 32 -21.25 9.46 -5.93
CA LEU A 32 -21.78 8.34 -5.17
C LEU A 32 -22.88 8.78 -4.20
N ASP A 33 -22.74 9.97 -3.62
CA ASP A 33 -23.75 10.53 -2.70
C ASP A 33 -25.07 10.81 -3.43
N ASP A 34 -25.02 11.33 -4.67
CA ASP A 34 -26.22 11.49 -5.50
C ASP A 34 -26.87 10.13 -5.77
N VAL A 35 -26.08 9.11 -6.10
CA VAL A 35 -26.59 7.74 -6.33
C VAL A 35 -27.26 7.19 -5.07
N LEU A 36 -26.63 7.35 -3.91
CA LEU A 36 -27.19 6.90 -2.63
C LEU A 36 -28.49 7.64 -2.29
N GLN A 37 -28.52 8.96 -2.46
CA GLN A 37 -29.68 9.78 -2.18
C GLN A 37 -30.85 9.45 -3.13
N LEU A 38 -30.59 9.35 -4.44
CA LEU A 38 -31.60 9.00 -5.44
C LEU A 38 -32.17 7.59 -5.21
N ARG A 39 -31.33 6.63 -4.82
CA ARG A 39 -31.79 5.30 -4.42
C ARG A 39 -32.63 5.35 -3.15
N ALA A 40 -32.28 6.19 -2.18
CA ALA A 40 -33.05 6.31 -0.95
C ALA A 40 -34.47 6.86 -1.22
N THR A 41 -34.57 7.91 -2.05
CA THR A 41 -35.81 8.67 -2.28
C THR A 41 -36.73 8.08 -3.34
N CYS A 42 -36.20 7.42 -4.38
CA CYS A 42 -37.00 6.99 -5.54
C CYS A 42 -36.89 5.49 -5.80
N ARG A 43 -38.01 4.75 -5.64
CA ARG A 43 -38.07 3.29 -5.89
C ARG A 43 -37.69 2.93 -7.32
N TRP A 44 -38.16 3.69 -8.32
CA TRP A 44 -37.83 3.46 -9.72
C TRP A 44 -36.32 3.62 -10.01
N LEU A 45 -35.65 4.60 -9.39
CA LEU A 45 -34.20 4.77 -9.55
C LEU A 45 -33.38 3.65 -8.90
N ARG A 46 -33.90 2.95 -7.89
CA ARG A 46 -33.24 1.73 -7.36
C ARG A 46 -33.07 0.66 -8.43
N GLU A 47 -34.02 0.57 -9.36
CA GLU A 47 -33.98 -0.38 -10.47
C GLU A 47 -32.93 -0.02 -11.53
N LEU A 48 -32.51 1.26 -11.58
CA LEU A 48 -31.49 1.75 -12.50
C LEU A 48 -30.07 1.44 -12.02
N PHE A 49 -29.84 1.41 -10.71
CA PHE A 49 -28.55 1.14 -10.08
C PHE A 49 -28.41 -0.33 -9.61
N LYS A 50 -28.79 -1.30 -10.44
CA LYS A 50 -28.64 -2.73 -10.08
C LYS A 50 -27.17 -3.16 -10.08
N ALA A 51 -26.95 -4.39 -9.62
CA ALA A 51 -25.61 -4.96 -9.47
C ALA A 51 -24.76 -4.85 -10.75
N ALA A 52 -25.34 -5.10 -11.93
CA ALA A 52 -24.62 -5.00 -13.20
C ALA A 52 -24.07 -3.58 -13.46
N GLN A 53 -24.87 -2.55 -13.24
CA GLN A 53 -24.47 -1.16 -13.40
C GLN A 53 -23.42 -0.77 -12.37
N LEU A 54 -23.60 -1.16 -11.11
CA LEU A 54 -22.62 -0.86 -10.05
C LEU A 54 -21.27 -1.55 -10.29
N ARG A 55 -21.25 -2.80 -10.79
CA ARG A 55 -20.02 -3.48 -11.21
C ARG A 55 -19.31 -2.74 -12.33
N GLN A 56 -20.06 -2.28 -13.33
CA GLN A 56 -19.51 -1.47 -14.40
C GLN A 56 -18.89 -0.17 -13.86
N ARG A 57 -19.56 0.49 -12.89
CA ARG A 57 -19.01 1.68 -12.19
C ARG A 57 -17.72 1.37 -11.45
N LEU A 58 -17.70 0.24 -10.75
CA LEU A 58 -16.58 -0.16 -9.93
C LEU A 58 -15.35 -0.40 -10.80
N ARG A 59 -15.49 -1.15 -11.89
CA ARG A 59 -14.42 -1.37 -12.88
C ARG A 59 -13.90 -0.07 -13.47
N HIS A 60 -14.79 0.87 -13.78
CA HIS A 60 -14.38 2.19 -14.26
C HIS A 60 -13.57 2.95 -13.19
N SER A 61 -14.05 2.96 -11.95
CA SER A 61 -13.40 3.67 -10.84
C SER A 61 -12.03 3.08 -10.48
N LEU A 62 -11.91 1.75 -10.49
CA LEU A 62 -10.62 1.05 -10.35
C LEU A 62 -9.61 1.50 -11.42
N GLY A 63 -10.06 1.67 -12.66
CA GLY A 63 -9.23 2.12 -13.78
C GLY A 63 -8.89 3.62 -13.74
N THR A 64 -9.58 4.43 -12.95
CA THR A 64 -9.38 5.89 -12.92
C THR A 64 -8.64 6.41 -11.69
N GLN A 65 -8.71 5.70 -10.56
CA GLN A 65 -8.07 6.11 -9.32
C GLN A 65 -6.54 5.92 -9.37
N ALA A 66 -5.78 7.00 -9.17
CA ALA A 66 -4.32 7.03 -9.37
C ALA A 66 -3.55 5.91 -8.63
N GLY A 67 -3.90 5.63 -7.37
CA GLY A 67 -3.29 4.54 -6.59
C GLY A 67 -3.65 3.14 -7.11
N LEU A 68 -4.89 2.95 -7.54
CA LEU A 68 -5.42 1.65 -7.99
C LEU A 68 -5.04 1.30 -9.44
N ARG A 69 -4.50 2.28 -10.19
CA ARG A 69 -3.91 2.06 -11.52
C ARG A 69 -2.56 1.35 -11.47
N ARG A 70 -1.87 1.34 -10.33
CA ARG A 70 -0.57 0.68 -10.22
C ARG A 70 -0.74 -0.80 -10.58
N THR A 71 0.15 -1.29 -11.43
CA THR A 71 0.14 -2.67 -11.90
C THR A 71 1.40 -3.40 -11.48
N ALA A 72 1.27 -4.71 -11.29
CA ALA A 72 2.37 -5.66 -11.22
C ALA A 72 2.21 -6.62 -12.39
N ASN A 73 3.24 -6.80 -13.21
CA ASN A 73 3.19 -7.69 -14.38
C ASN A 73 1.99 -7.42 -15.32
N GLY A 74 1.60 -6.15 -15.47
CA GLY A 74 0.47 -5.74 -16.30
C GLY A 74 -0.92 -5.98 -15.70
N GLN A 75 -1.01 -6.50 -14.47
CA GLN A 75 -2.26 -6.70 -13.73
C GLN A 75 -2.42 -5.64 -12.63
N GLN A 76 -3.66 -5.19 -12.38
CA GLN A 76 -3.94 -4.28 -11.27
C GLN A 76 -3.53 -4.90 -9.94
N LEU A 77 -3.06 -4.10 -8.98
CA LEU A 77 -2.70 -4.63 -7.66
C LEU A 77 -3.91 -5.03 -6.81
N LEU A 78 -5.07 -4.41 -7.04
CA LEU A 78 -6.28 -4.59 -6.24
C LEU A 78 -7.50 -4.77 -7.14
N THR A 79 -8.32 -5.76 -6.81
CA THR A 79 -9.60 -6.07 -7.44
C THR A 79 -10.66 -6.29 -6.38
N PHE A 80 -11.91 -6.45 -6.80
CA PHE A 80 -13.02 -6.85 -5.94
C PHE A 80 -13.62 -8.15 -6.47
N ASP A 81 -14.03 -9.05 -5.57
CA ASP A 81 -14.85 -10.23 -5.92
C ASP A 81 -16.30 -9.79 -6.22
N ASP A 82 -16.43 -8.99 -7.27
CA ASP A 82 -17.65 -8.26 -7.61
C ASP A 82 -18.82 -9.18 -8.02
N GLN A 83 -18.53 -10.42 -8.41
CA GLN A 83 -19.53 -11.40 -8.83
C GLN A 83 -20.34 -11.93 -7.66
N GLN A 84 -19.70 -12.13 -6.50
CA GLN A 84 -20.36 -12.61 -5.28
C GLN A 84 -21.02 -11.48 -4.49
N MET A 85 -20.72 -10.23 -4.83
CA MET A 85 -21.24 -9.06 -4.12
C MET A 85 -22.70 -8.76 -4.49
N GLY A 86 -23.50 -8.53 -3.45
CA GLY A 86 -24.83 -7.95 -3.56
C GLY A 86 -24.77 -6.45 -3.84
N VAL A 87 -25.93 -5.83 -4.03
CA VAL A 87 -26.02 -4.39 -4.32
C VAL A 87 -25.45 -3.53 -3.17
N GLY A 88 -25.66 -3.93 -1.92
CA GLY A 88 -25.09 -3.25 -0.75
C GLY A 88 -23.56 -3.29 -0.76
N ASP A 89 -22.98 -4.47 -0.96
CA ASP A 89 -21.53 -4.66 -1.00
C ASP A 89 -20.90 -3.90 -2.16
N LEU A 90 -21.54 -3.88 -3.33
CA LEU A 90 -21.07 -3.11 -4.49
C LEU A 90 -21.07 -1.59 -4.22
N LEU A 91 -22.06 -1.08 -3.47
CA LEU A 91 -22.08 0.32 -3.03
C LEU A 91 -20.96 0.60 -2.01
N ALA A 92 -20.67 -0.34 -1.11
CA ALA A 92 -19.54 -0.22 -0.19
C ALA A 92 -18.19 -0.25 -0.94
N ALA A 93 -18.02 -1.16 -1.91
CA ALA A 93 -16.86 -1.23 -2.78
C ALA A 93 -16.64 0.08 -3.55
N LEU A 94 -17.71 0.65 -4.09
CA LEU A 94 -17.67 1.97 -4.73
C LEU A 94 -17.30 3.07 -3.75
N CYS A 95 -17.84 3.04 -2.53
CA CYS A 95 -17.51 4.02 -1.50
C CYS A 95 -16.03 4.02 -1.16
N VAL A 96 -15.42 2.85 -0.93
CA VAL A 96 -14.00 2.78 -0.59
C VAL A 96 -13.10 3.12 -1.78
N THR A 97 -13.54 2.79 -3.00
CA THR A 97 -12.80 3.09 -4.24
C THR A 97 -12.84 4.59 -4.55
N GLU A 98 -14.02 5.20 -4.53
CA GLU A 98 -14.23 6.61 -4.88
C GLU A 98 -13.83 7.58 -3.77
N ALA A 99 -13.75 7.13 -2.51
CA ALA A 99 -13.06 7.89 -1.45
C ALA A 99 -11.58 8.15 -1.79
N GLY A 100 -11.01 7.34 -2.70
CA GLY A 100 -9.72 7.60 -3.33
C GLY A 100 -8.51 7.43 -2.40
N GLY A 101 -7.37 7.98 -2.82
CA GLY A 101 -6.16 8.05 -2.00
C GLY A 101 -5.53 6.69 -1.64
N TRP A 102 -5.50 5.77 -2.61
CA TRP A 102 -4.95 4.42 -2.43
C TRP A 102 -3.43 4.33 -2.62
N SER A 103 -2.75 5.43 -2.94
CA SER A 103 -1.31 5.46 -3.25
C SER A 103 -0.45 4.72 -2.23
N GLU A 104 -0.64 5.02 -0.95
CA GLU A 104 0.16 4.48 0.14
C GLU A 104 -0.08 2.97 0.32
N MET A 105 -1.33 2.54 0.24
CA MET A 105 -1.67 1.13 0.36
C MET A 105 -1.34 0.32 -0.89
N SER A 106 -1.39 0.91 -2.08
CA SER A 106 -0.93 0.26 -3.31
C SER A 106 0.60 0.04 -3.28
N GLU A 107 1.36 0.94 -2.65
CA GLU A 107 2.78 0.69 -2.39
C GLU A 107 3.00 -0.46 -1.40
N VAL A 108 2.22 -0.51 -0.31
CA VAL A 108 2.27 -1.61 0.67
C VAL A 108 1.96 -2.95 0.01
N VAL A 109 0.88 -3.03 -0.78
CA VAL A 109 0.46 -4.24 -1.49
C VAL A 109 1.49 -4.68 -2.52
N GLY A 110 2.02 -3.72 -3.30
CA GLY A 110 3.06 -4.01 -4.29
C GLY A 110 4.31 -4.59 -3.64
N LEU A 111 4.77 -4.00 -2.53
CA LEU A 111 5.91 -4.48 -1.76
C LEU A 111 5.64 -5.86 -1.14
N ALA A 112 4.48 -6.06 -0.54
CA ALA A 112 4.09 -7.35 0.04
C ALA A 112 4.04 -8.45 -1.03
N GLY A 113 3.50 -8.17 -2.21
CA GLY A 113 3.49 -9.12 -3.31
C GLY A 113 4.89 -9.45 -3.82
N GLN A 114 5.75 -8.44 -3.90
CA GLN A 114 7.14 -8.60 -4.28
C GLN A 114 7.94 -9.46 -3.28
N CYS A 115 7.68 -9.30 -1.99
CA CYS A 115 8.28 -10.12 -0.93
C CYS A 115 7.65 -11.53 -0.81
N GLY A 116 6.70 -11.90 -1.69
CA GLY A 116 5.98 -13.17 -1.60
C GLY A 116 5.03 -13.27 -0.40
N ASN A 117 4.77 -12.17 0.28
CA ASN A 117 3.84 -12.08 1.41
C ASN A 117 2.40 -11.83 0.96
N CYS A 118 2.12 -11.55 -0.31
CA CYS A 118 0.77 -11.24 -0.77
C CYS A 118 0.53 -11.81 -2.16
N GLN A 119 -0.62 -12.43 -2.38
CA GLN A 119 -1.01 -12.87 -3.71
C GLN A 119 -1.61 -11.69 -4.49
N LEU A 120 -1.00 -11.36 -5.62
CA LEU A 120 -1.47 -10.31 -6.52
C LEU A 120 -2.28 -10.90 -7.69
N PRO A 121 -3.38 -10.25 -8.14
CA PRO A 121 -4.05 -9.11 -7.50
C PRO A 121 -4.68 -9.47 -6.14
N VAL A 122 -4.73 -8.52 -5.21
CA VAL A 122 -5.52 -8.66 -3.97
C VAL A 122 -6.99 -8.51 -4.31
N SER A 123 -7.78 -9.56 -4.09
CA SER A 123 -9.22 -9.56 -4.34
C SER A 123 -10.00 -9.29 -3.06
N LEU A 124 -10.50 -8.06 -2.90
CA LEU A 124 -11.33 -7.69 -1.75
C LEU A 124 -12.74 -8.30 -1.86
N THR A 125 -13.18 -8.92 -0.77
CA THR A 125 -14.47 -9.58 -0.62
C THR A 125 -15.47 -8.70 0.13
N ALA A 126 -16.74 -9.11 0.19
CA ALA A 126 -17.74 -8.47 1.04
C ALA A 126 -17.33 -8.51 2.53
N GLY A 127 -16.67 -9.59 2.97
CA GLY A 127 -16.16 -9.72 4.34
C GLY A 127 -15.13 -8.65 4.70
N ASP A 128 -14.25 -8.31 3.75
CA ASP A 128 -13.26 -7.24 3.93
C ASP A 128 -13.94 -5.88 4.06
N LEU A 129 -14.95 -5.60 3.23
CA LEU A 129 -15.72 -4.36 3.28
C LEU A 129 -16.51 -4.21 4.59
N HIS A 130 -17.02 -5.31 5.14
CA HIS A 130 -17.79 -5.35 6.38
C HIS A 130 -16.95 -5.19 7.66
N GLN A 131 -15.62 -5.02 7.53
CA GLN A 131 -14.76 -4.56 8.64
C GLN A 131 -15.17 -3.18 9.18
N TYR A 132 -15.94 -2.42 8.39
CA TYR A 132 -16.57 -1.17 8.79
C TYR A 132 -18.10 -1.30 8.75
N PRO A 133 -18.81 -0.86 9.81
CA PRO A 133 -20.27 -0.98 9.86
C PRO A 133 -20.99 -0.03 8.90
N ASN A 134 -20.35 1.08 8.48
CA ASN A 134 -20.91 2.05 7.55
C ASN A 134 -19.83 3.02 7.00
N LYS A 135 -20.21 3.82 6.00
CA LYS A 135 -19.38 4.86 5.37
C LYS A 135 -18.81 5.87 6.38
N THR A 136 -19.61 6.31 7.35
CA THR A 136 -19.16 7.28 8.37
C THR A 136 -18.03 6.72 9.22
N ALA A 137 -18.14 5.47 9.67
CA ALA A 137 -17.09 4.79 10.41
C ALA A 137 -15.81 4.61 9.59
N TYR A 138 -15.94 4.30 8.30
CA TYR A 138 -14.79 4.23 7.38
C TYR A 138 -14.08 5.58 7.24
N LEU A 139 -14.84 6.66 7.03
CA LEU A 139 -14.30 8.02 6.84
C LEU A 139 -13.78 8.66 8.14
N ALA A 140 -14.20 8.17 9.30
CA ALA A 140 -13.74 8.67 10.60
C ALA A 140 -12.32 8.20 10.96
N ALA A 141 -11.87 7.06 10.42
CA ALA A 141 -10.53 6.55 10.63
C ALA A 141 -9.52 7.22 9.67
N PRO A 142 -8.23 7.32 10.05
CA PRO A 142 -7.18 7.66 9.09
C PRO A 142 -7.26 6.74 7.88
N ARG A 143 -7.31 7.32 6.67
CA ARG A 143 -7.61 6.60 5.43
C ARG A 143 -6.74 5.36 5.23
N VAL A 144 -5.42 5.47 5.43
CA VAL A 144 -4.49 4.36 5.25
C VAL A 144 -4.76 3.26 6.27
N LEU A 145 -5.11 3.60 7.50
CA LEU A 145 -5.50 2.63 8.53
C LEU A 145 -6.79 1.89 8.14
N ALA A 146 -7.76 2.62 7.57
CA ALA A 146 -9.00 2.02 7.11
C ALA A 146 -8.82 1.05 5.96
N GLN A 147 -8.00 1.42 4.98
CA GLN A 147 -7.62 0.56 3.87
C GLN A 147 -6.80 -0.65 4.36
N LEU A 148 -5.88 -0.45 5.31
CA LEU A 148 -5.10 -1.52 5.91
C LEU A 148 -5.97 -2.54 6.66
N LYS A 149 -7.05 -2.12 7.31
CA LYS A 149 -7.98 -3.06 7.95
C LYS A 149 -8.64 -4.02 6.95
N MET A 150 -8.88 -3.56 5.71
CA MET A 150 -9.46 -4.38 4.64
C MET A 150 -8.41 -5.22 3.90
N VAL A 151 -7.23 -4.66 3.65
CA VAL A 151 -6.18 -5.28 2.83
C VAL A 151 -5.22 -6.15 3.65
N GLY A 152 -4.97 -5.78 4.90
CA GLY A 152 -4.02 -6.45 5.78
C GLY A 152 -4.21 -7.97 5.89
N PRO A 153 -5.46 -8.49 6.01
CA PRO A 153 -5.70 -9.94 6.04
C PRO A 153 -5.17 -10.71 4.83
N HIS A 154 -4.88 -10.02 3.71
CA HIS A 154 -4.30 -10.59 2.49
C HIS A 154 -2.77 -10.54 2.45
N ILE A 155 -2.13 -9.98 3.50
CA ILE A 155 -0.68 -9.96 3.70
C ILE A 155 -0.32 -11.09 4.67
N HIS A 156 0.28 -12.14 4.16
CA HIS A 156 0.64 -13.38 4.83
C HIS A 156 2.11 -13.41 5.26
N PHE A 157 2.36 -13.75 6.52
CA PHE A 157 3.70 -13.89 7.10
C PHE A 157 4.07 -15.37 7.36
N GLY A 158 3.41 -16.30 6.67
CA GLY A 158 3.57 -17.74 6.89
C GLY A 158 2.93 -18.24 8.20
N ASN A 159 2.91 -19.56 8.38
CA ASN A 159 2.39 -20.24 9.58
C ASN A 159 0.95 -19.80 9.99
N GLY A 160 0.12 -19.46 9.00
CA GLY A 160 -1.25 -18.98 9.24
C GLY A 160 -1.36 -17.55 9.79
N VAL A 161 -0.24 -16.81 9.93
CA VAL A 161 -0.23 -15.44 10.40
C VAL A 161 -0.42 -14.46 9.25
N THR A 162 -1.28 -13.47 9.45
CA THR A 162 -1.54 -12.38 8.48
C THR A 162 -1.46 -11.03 9.19
N PHE A 163 -1.35 -9.94 8.42
CA PHE A 163 -1.41 -8.59 8.98
C PHE A 163 -2.85 -8.25 9.37
N GLN A 164 -3.27 -8.56 10.57
CA GLN A 164 -4.61 -8.21 11.06
C GLN A 164 -4.57 -7.07 12.06
N LEU A 165 -5.61 -6.24 12.05
CA LEU A 165 -5.83 -5.18 13.04
C LEU A 165 -6.98 -5.59 13.95
N PHE A 166 -6.74 -5.56 15.27
CA PHE A 166 -7.71 -5.97 16.28
C PHE A 166 -8.07 -4.78 17.17
N GLN A 167 -9.35 -4.44 17.22
CA GLN A 167 -9.85 -3.42 18.15
C GLN A 167 -9.89 -4.00 19.56
N HIS A 168 -9.18 -3.40 20.51
CA HIS A 168 -9.16 -3.83 21.90
C HIS A 168 -9.43 -2.65 22.84
N GLY A 169 -10.69 -2.51 23.27
CA GLY A 169 -11.14 -1.32 24.00
C GLY A 169 -10.92 -0.06 23.16
N ASN A 170 -10.18 0.90 23.72
CA ASN A 170 -9.82 2.14 23.03
C ASN A 170 -8.50 2.02 22.24
N GLY A 171 -7.79 0.89 22.34
CA GLY A 171 -6.53 0.64 21.66
C GLY A 171 -6.67 -0.22 20.42
N LEU A 172 -5.58 -0.31 19.67
CA LEU A 172 -5.46 -1.14 18.48
C LEU A 172 -4.29 -2.10 18.66
N ARG A 173 -4.46 -3.35 18.24
CA ARG A 173 -3.39 -4.34 18.13
C ARG A 173 -3.18 -4.73 16.68
N ALA A 174 -1.96 -5.13 16.32
CA ALA A 174 -1.61 -5.59 14.99
C ALA A 174 -0.98 -6.98 15.01
N ILE A 175 -1.17 -7.78 13.95
CA ILE A 175 -0.64 -9.15 13.75
C ILE A 175 -1.24 -10.21 14.69
N LYS A 176 -1.25 -9.97 16.01
CA LYS A 176 -1.85 -10.86 17.02
C LYS A 176 -2.72 -10.06 17.99
N ASP A 177 -3.87 -10.61 18.36
CA ASP A 177 -4.71 -10.05 19.44
C ASP A 177 -4.19 -10.50 20.82
N GLN A 178 -3.03 -9.99 21.21
CA GLN A 178 -2.43 -10.30 22.50
C GLN A 178 -1.66 -9.09 23.07
N TYR A 179 -1.40 -9.12 24.37
CA TYR A 179 -0.55 -8.13 25.02
C TYR A 179 0.85 -8.06 24.38
N GLY A 180 1.36 -6.84 24.22
CA GLY A 180 2.63 -6.54 23.55
C GLY A 180 2.50 -6.28 22.05
N PHE A 181 1.32 -6.50 21.46
CA PHE A 181 1.05 -6.24 20.04
C PHE A 181 0.23 -4.96 19.82
N GLU A 182 0.17 -4.10 20.83
CA GLU A 182 -0.45 -2.80 20.73
C GLU A 182 0.31 -1.89 19.75
N ILE A 183 -0.46 -1.08 19.03
CA ILE A 183 0.05 0.03 18.22
C ILE A 183 -0.63 1.32 18.67
N ASP A 184 0.15 2.37 18.80
CA ASP A 184 -0.32 3.72 19.10
C ASP A 184 -0.35 4.52 17.79
N ILE A 185 -1.55 4.99 17.44
CA ILE A 185 -1.79 5.73 16.20
C ILE A 185 -1.72 7.21 16.51
N ASP A 186 -0.91 7.92 15.73
CA ASP A 186 -0.63 9.33 15.94
C ASP A 186 -0.04 9.66 17.33
N PRO A 187 0.98 8.92 17.79
CA PRO A 187 1.55 9.10 19.12
C PRO A 187 2.05 10.54 19.32
N PRO A 188 2.12 11.05 20.56
CA PRO A 188 2.87 12.26 20.83
C PRO A 188 4.35 12.01 20.49
N LEU A 189 4.90 12.90 19.65
CA LEU A 189 6.30 12.91 19.26
C LEU A 189 7.02 14.08 19.96
N PRO A 190 8.32 13.94 20.30
CA PRO A 190 9.09 15.05 20.85
C PRO A 190 9.08 16.29 19.94
N PRO A 191 9.22 17.50 20.50
CA PRO A 191 9.38 18.71 19.70
C PRO A 191 10.53 18.57 18.70
N ASN A 192 10.32 19.08 17.48
CA ASN A 192 11.28 19.01 16.37
C ASN A 192 11.55 17.59 15.85
N HIS A 193 10.74 16.59 16.21
CA HIS A 193 10.84 15.27 15.60
C HIS A 193 10.55 15.38 14.09
N PRO A 194 11.38 14.82 13.19
CA PRO A 194 11.19 14.98 11.73
C PRO A 194 9.83 14.51 11.24
N TYR A 195 9.30 13.42 11.80
CA TYR A 195 7.95 12.94 11.46
C TYR A 195 6.83 13.90 11.90
N GLN A 196 7.07 14.77 12.88
CA GLN A 196 6.12 15.82 13.24
C GLN A 196 6.01 16.88 12.14
N GLN A 197 7.12 17.21 11.47
CA GLN A 197 7.15 18.18 10.38
C GLN A 197 6.46 17.66 9.11
N HIS A 198 6.40 16.34 8.94
CA HIS A 198 5.86 15.68 7.76
C HIS A 198 4.59 14.87 8.05
N ARG A 199 3.98 15.06 9.22
CA ARG A 199 2.77 14.34 9.67
C ARG A 199 1.63 14.54 8.67
N GLN A 200 1.02 13.43 8.24
CA GLN A 200 -0.18 13.42 7.39
C GLN A 200 -1.37 12.87 8.18
N GLN A 201 -2.50 13.58 8.18
CA GLN A 201 -3.68 13.15 8.93
C GLN A 201 -4.26 11.82 8.41
N HIS A 202 -4.14 11.55 7.11
CA HIS A 202 -4.66 10.34 6.48
C HIS A 202 -3.72 9.14 6.56
N ASP A 203 -2.43 9.37 6.86
CA ASP A 203 -1.36 8.38 7.05
C ASP A 203 -0.47 8.79 8.25
N PRO A 204 -1.02 8.82 9.49
CA PRO A 204 -0.34 9.40 10.64
C PRO A 204 0.82 8.50 11.13
N PRO A 205 1.79 9.05 11.88
CA PRO A 205 2.83 8.27 12.55
C PRO A 205 2.27 7.14 13.40
N VAL A 206 3.04 6.07 13.57
CA VAL A 206 2.68 4.91 14.39
C VAL A 206 3.80 4.61 15.35
N ARG A 207 3.48 4.27 16.61
CA ARG A 207 4.44 3.69 17.55
C ARG A 207 4.09 2.22 17.78
N SER A 208 5.09 1.35 17.64
CA SER A 208 4.91 -0.09 17.86
C SER A 208 6.18 -0.73 18.43
N SER A 209 6.00 -1.73 19.29
CA SER A 209 7.05 -2.61 19.80
C SER A 209 7.05 -3.99 19.13
N ILE A 210 6.24 -4.19 18.09
CA ILE A 210 6.15 -5.48 17.40
C ILE A 210 7.42 -5.71 16.58
N ASP A 211 8.01 -6.89 16.74
CA ASP A 211 9.19 -7.31 15.99
C ASP A 211 9.07 -8.78 15.56
N TYR A 212 9.89 -9.18 14.61
CA TYR A 212 10.03 -10.57 14.18
C TYR A 212 11.46 -11.05 14.45
N GLY A 213 11.63 -12.23 15.03
CA GLY A 213 12.95 -12.81 15.24
C GLY A 213 12.89 -14.32 15.04
N PRO A 214 13.66 -14.91 14.12
CA PRO A 214 13.81 -16.35 14.03
C PRO A 214 14.64 -16.89 15.21
N PRO A 215 14.27 -18.04 15.82
CA PRO A 215 13.13 -18.90 15.49
C PRO A 215 11.80 -18.52 16.18
N GLU A 216 11.79 -17.55 17.10
CA GLU A 216 10.66 -17.22 17.98
C GLU A 216 9.42 -16.68 17.22
N GLY A 217 9.63 -16.14 16.02
CA GLY A 217 8.61 -15.53 15.18
C GLY A 217 8.21 -14.13 15.67
N TRP A 218 6.92 -13.81 15.56
CA TRP A 218 6.38 -12.53 15.99
C TRP A 218 6.38 -12.39 17.51
N GLN A 219 7.06 -11.35 18.00
CA GLN A 219 7.25 -11.06 19.42
C GLN A 219 7.08 -9.56 19.72
N SER A 220 7.02 -9.24 21.02
CA SER A 220 6.96 -7.86 21.50
C SER A 220 8.24 -7.47 22.19
N LEU A 221 8.83 -6.35 21.76
CA LEU A 221 9.96 -5.70 22.39
C LEU A 221 9.50 -4.45 23.14
N ILE A 222 8.61 -4.60 24.12
CA ILE A 222 7.92 -3.48 24.81
C ILE A 222 8.89 -2.36 25.25
N SER A 223 10.10 -2.70 25.67
CA SER A 223 11.15 -1.75 26.09
C SER A 223 11.81 -0.96 24.94
N LEU A 224 11.50 -1.29 23.69
CA LEU A 224 12.13 -0.76 22.48
C LEU A 224 11.09 -0.35 21.43
N ALA A 225 9.97 0.23 21.87
CA ALA A 225 8.96 0.78 20.95
C ALA A 225 9.60 1.75 19.95
N ARG A 226 9.26 1.59 18.67
CA ARG A 226 9.81 2.35 17.56
C ARG A 226 8.72 3.27 17.00
N ASP A 227 9.11 4.50 16.69
CA ASP A 227 8.25 5.44 15.96
C ASP A 227 8.47 5.26 14.46
N TYR A 228 7.39 5.07 13.72
CA TYR A 228 7.31 4.97 12.28
C TYR A 228 6.79 6.29 11.73
N SER A 229 7.29 6.72 10.57
CA SER A 229 6.84 7.98 9.96
C SER A 229 5.36 8.02 9.65
N SER A 230 4.78 6.85 9.37
CA SER A 230 3.37 6.72 9.01
C SER A 230 2.84 5.29 9.17
N VAL A 231 1.52 5.09 9.05
CA VAL A 231 0.88 3.77 9.02
C VAL A 231 1.44 2.95 7.85
N SER A 232 1.53 3.53 6.65
CA SER A 232 2.10 2.82 5.49
C SER A 232 3.58 2.46 5.71
N SER A 233 4.36 3.34 6.35
CA SER A 233 5.76 3.08 6.68
C SER A 233 5.90 1.92 7.67
N PHE A 234 5.04 1.86 8.69
CA PHE A 234 4.98 0.74 9.62
C PHE A 234 4.76 -0.59 8.91
N VAL A 235 3.75 -0.68 8.03
CA VAL A 235 3.46 -1.93 7.32
C VAL A 235 4.58 -2.31 6.36
N LYS A 236 5.11 -1.36 5.59
CA LYS A 236 6.24 -1.60 4.67
C LYS A 236 7.46 -2.14 5.42
N TRP A 237 7.76 -1.58 6.60
CA TRP A 237 8.85 -2.07 7.43
C TRP A 237 8.59 -3.49 7.92
N ILE A 238 7.40 -3.78 8.44
CA ILE A 238 7.02 -5.12 8.91
C ILE A 238 7.18 -6.16 7.79
N VAL A 239 6.76 -5.83 6.56
CA VAL A 239 6.93 -6.69 5.37
C VAL A 239 8.41 -6.91 5.04
N LEU A 240 9.19 -5.83 4.88
CA LEU A 240 10.61 -5.93 4.52
C LEU A 240 11.43 -6.65 5.58
N TYR A 241 11.16 -6.37 6.85
CA TYR A 241 11.88 -6.96 7.96
C TYR A 241 11.58 -8.45 8.07
N HIS A 242 10.30 -8.84 8.04
CA HIS A 242 9.93 -10.26 7.95
C HIS A 242 10.59 -10.96 6.76
N PHE A 243 10.58 -10.34 5.58
CA PHE A 243 11.22 -10.88 4.38
C PHE A 243 12.72 -11.10 4.60
N THR A 244 13.42 -10.12 5.15
CA THR A 244 14.87 -10.20 5.43
C THR A 244 15.21 -11.35 6.38
N GLU A 245 14.39 -11.56 7.41
CA GLU A 245 14.60 -12.60 8.42
C GLU A 245 14.24 -14.02 7.94
N THR A 246 13.40 -14.12 6.90
CA THR A 246 12.88 -15.41 6.40
C THR A 246 13.50 -15.85 5.07
N HIS A 247 14.18 -14.95 4.36
CA HIS A 247 14.79 -15.22 3.07
C HIS A 247 16.29 -15.02 3.11
N GLN A 248 17.02 -15.81 2.33
CA GLN A 248 18.44 -15.58 2.13
C GLN A 248 18.63 -14.28 1.34
N THR A 249 19.18 -13.26 2.02
CA THR A 249 19.51 -11.97 1.41
C THR A 249 21.03 -11.82 1.33
N ASN A 250 21.49 -11.19 0.25
CA ASN A 250 22.87 -10.73 0.13
C ASN A 250 22.93 -9.25 0.49
N THR A 251 24.00 -8.84 1.16
CA THR A 251 24.17 -7.45 1.58
C THR A 251 25.60 -6.98 1.36
N THR A 252 25.77 -5.70 1.05
CA THR A 252 27.08 -5.06 1.17
C THR A 252 27.51 -5.02 2.64
N THR A 253 28.81 -4.92 2.90
CA THR A 253 29.26 -4.49 4.22
C THR A 253 28.68 -3.11 4.53
N GLY A 254 28.37 -2.80 5.79
CA GLY A 254 27.91 -1.47 6.16
C GLY A 254 29.04 -0.45 5.98
N HIS A 255 28.87 0.51 5.08
CA HIS A 255 29.87 1.55 4.85
C HIS A 255 29.50 2.82 5.63
N SER A 256 30.42 3.28 6.46
CA SER A 256 30.32 4.59 7.10
C SER A 256 30.73 5.67 6.10
N ILE A 257 29.77 6.49 5.68
CA ILE A 257 29.95 7.54 4.67
C ILE A 257 29.60 8.88 5.31
N ASN A 258 30.40 9.91 5.06
CA ASN A 258 30.05 11.26 5.48
C ASN A 258 28.78 11.71 4.74
N ARG A 259 27.74 12.12 5.48
CA ARG A 259 26.42 12.45 4.93
C ARG A 259 26.40 13.67 4.00
N HIS A 260 27.48 14.46 4.04
CA HIS A 260 27.69 15.63 3.19
C HIS A 260 28.39 15.33 1.86
N VAL A 261 28.81 14.07 1.64
CA VAL A 261 29.39 13.61 0.36
C VAL A 261 28.34 13.74 -0.75
N ASP A 262 28.83 14.05 -1.96
CA ASP A 262 28.01 14.19 -3.18
C ASP A 262 26.93 15.27 -3.04
N ASN A 263 27.32 16.45 -2.54
CA ASN A 263 26.41 17.60 -2.32
C ASN A 263 25.24 17.26 -1.40
N ASP A 264 25.54 16.73 -0.20
CA ASP A 264 24.54 16.40 0.82
C ASP A 264 23.51 15.35 0.39
N ARG A 265 23.79 14.52 -0.61
CA ARG A 265 22.81 13.57 -1.17
C ARG A 265 22.23 12.64 -0.11
N LEU A 266 23.06 12.06 0.75
CA LEU A 266 22.59 11.15 1.83
C LEU A 266 21.82 11.90 2.92
N LEU A 267 22.28 13.11 3.28
CA LEU A 267 21.56 13.97 4.22
C LEU A 267 20.17 14.35 3.68
N ASN A 268 20.08 14.71 2.40
CA ASN A 268 18.82 15.05 1.74
C ASN A 268 17.88 13.83 1.71
N LEU A 269 18.40 12.64 1.39
CA LEU A 269 17.61 11.41 1.46
C LEU A 269 17.08 11.13 2.87
N LEU A 270 17.82 11.45 3.92
CA LEU A 270 17.40 11.23 5.31
C LEU A 270 16.42 12.29 5.84
N THR A 271 16.56 13.53 5.40
CA THR A 271 15.84 14.69 5.93
C THR A 271 14.61 15.08 5.11
N GLN A 272 14.54 14.71 3.84
CA GLN A 272 13.33 14.91 3.04
C GLN A 272 12.14 14.16 3.65
N SER A 273 10.93 14.62 3.33
CA SER A 273 9.70 13.96 3.78
C SER A 273 9.72 12.46 3.46
N PRO A 274 9.32 11.60 4.42
CA PRO A 274 9.16 10.16 4.19
C PRO A 274 8.05 9.85 3.17
N HIS A 275 7.16 10.82 2.91
CA HIS A 275 6.06 10.70 1.95
C HIS A 275 6.43 11.22 0.55
N THR A 276 7.60 11.82 0.37
CA THR A 276 8.07 12.26 -0.95
C THR A 276 8.66 11.07 -1.70
N PRO A 277 8.18 10.76 -2.93
CA PRO A 277 8.78 9.74 -3.78
C PRO A 277 10.26 10.05 -4.05
N VAL A 278 11.07 9.00 -4.10
CA VAL A 278 12.50 9.10 -4.40
C VAL A 278 12.74 8.53 -5.79
N GLU A 279 13.41 9.31 -6.64
CA GLU A 279 13.76 8.86 -7.99
C GLU A 279 14.58 7.57 -7.94
N GLY A 280 14.19 6.59 -8.77
CA GLY A 280 14.80 5.25 -8.77
C GLY A 280 14.29 4.32 -7.67
N CYS A 281 13.29 4.73 -6.89
CA CYS A 281 12.65 3.88 -5.88
C CYS A 281 11.17 3.64 -6.18
N THR A 282 10.70 2.45 -5.85
CA THR A 282 9.30 2.02 -6.03
C THR A 282 8.45 2.36 -4.81
N THR A 283 9.08 2.40 -3.64
CA THR A 283 8.54 2.94 -2.39
C THR A 283 9.67 3.23 -1.39
N THR A 284 9.35 3.95 -0.33
CA THR A 284 10.25 4.17 0.81
C THR A 284 9.51 3.92 2.12
N THR A 285 10.28 3.62 3.18
CA THR A 285 9.79 3.57 4.56
C THR A 285 10.84 4.16 5.49
N SER A 286 10.39 4.84 6.54
CA SER A 286 11.25 5.37 7.60
C SER A 286 10.70 4.95 8.96
N HIS A 287 11.61 4.55 9.84
CA HIS A 287 11.28 4.19 11.21
C HIS A 287 12.48 4.47 12.11
N ARG A 288 12.22 4.61 13.41
CA ARG A 288 13.25 4.84 14.43
C ARG A 288 14.23 5.91 13.95
N PHE A 289 13.72 7.13 13.73
CA PHE A 289 14.53 8.21 13.15
C PHE A 289 15.89 8.20 13.86
N PRO A 290 16.98 7.97 13.12
CA PRO A 290 17.14 8.23 11.69
C PRO A 290 17.41 6.98 10.81
N TRP A 291 16.45 6.06 10.68
CA TRP A 291 16.53 4.92 9.76
C TRP A 291 15.57 5.08 8.57
N ARG A 292 16.10 4.92 7.34
CA ARG A 292 15.33 4.99 6.09
C ARG A 292 15.67 3.84 5.16
N CYS A 293 14.64 3.25 4.55
CA CYS A 293 14.77 2.23 3.52
C CYS A 293 14.19 2.73 2.19
N LEU A 294 14.93 2.48 1.12
CA LEU A 294 14.63 2.89 -0.25
C LEU A 294 14.51 1.63 -1.12
N VAL A 295 13.30 1.21 -1.45
CA VAL A 295 13.07 -0.01 -2.23
C VAL A 295 13.30 0.27 -3.70
N LEU A 296 14.19 -0.49 -4.33
CA LEU A 296 14.67 -0.27 -5.69
C LEU A 296 13.85 -1.01 -6.75
N THR A 297 13.29 -2.15 -6.38
CA THR A 297 12.55 -3.03 -7.30
C THR A 297 11.06 -3.04 -6.95
N ASP A 298 10.22 -3.46 -7.89
CA ASP A 298 8.77 -3.65 -7.71
C ASP A 298 8.38 -5.10 -7.98
N ALA A 299 7.08 -5.41 -7.89
CA ALA A 299 6.53 -6.74 -8.18
C ALA A 299 6.69 -7.20 -9.65
N GLY A 300 7.21 -6.36 -10.55
CA GLY A 300 7.64 -6.75 -11.90
C GLY A 300 9.04 -7.34 -11.96
N HIS A 301 9.85 -7.17 -10.92
CA HIS A 301 11.19 -7.72 -10.84
C HIS A 301 11.17 -9.12 -10.23
N SER A 302 12.07 -10.00 -10.68
CA SER A 302 12.22 -11.37 -10.15
C SER A 302 12.97 -11.45 -8.82
N PHE A 303 13.41 -10.31 -8.28
CA PHE A 303 14.16 -10.20 -7.03
C PHE A 303 13.80 -8.92 -6.27
N VAL A 304 14.14 -8.89 -4.99
CA VAL A 304 13.92 -7.74 -4.10
C VAL A 304 15.26 -7.08 -3.83
N ALA A 305 15.33 -5.77 -4.01
CA ALA A 305 16.51 -4.97 -3.69
C ALA A 305 16.12 -3.65 -3.03
N TRP A 306 16.88 -3.24 -2.02
CA TRP A 306 16.67 -1.99 -1.31
C TRP A 306 17.96 -1.46 -0.70
N ILE A 307 17.99 -0.16 -0.45
CA ILE A 307 19.04 0.51 0.30
C ILE A 307 18.53 0.80 1.70
N ALA A 308 19.34 0.54 2.72
CA ALA A 308 19.10 1.01 4.08
C ALA A 308 20.12 2.09 4.43
N VAL A 309 19.65 3.21 4.96
CA VAL A 309 20.49 4.33 5.42
C VAL A 309 20.17 4.57 6.90
N LYS A 310 21.21 4.52 7.73
CA LYS A 310 21.15 4.81 9.16
C LYS A 310 22.01 6.01 9.47
N ASP A 311 21.43 7.10 9.95
CA ASP A 311 22.26 8.20 10.48
C ASP A 311 22.88 7.78 11.82
N LEU A 312 24.13 8.20 12.01
CA LEU A 312 24.85 8.01 13.25
C LEU A 312 25.01 9.36 13.94
N PRO A 313 25.29 9.38 15.25
CA PRO A 313 25.79 10.58 15.89
C PRO A 313 27.02 11.11 15.15
N GLY A 314 27.06 12.42 14.89
CA GLY A 314 28.16 13.07 14.16
C GLY A 314 27.82 13.34 12.70
N ILE A 315 28.80 13.21 11.80
CA ILE A 315 28.67 13.56 10.37
C ILE A 315 28.50 12.35 9.44
N ASN A 316 28.45 11.14 10.01
CA ASN A 316 28.47 9.89 9.23
C ASN A 316 27.10 9.21 9.23
N VAL A 317 26.83 8.51 8.15
CA VAL A 317 25.71 7.58 8.00
C VAL A 317 26.26 6.21 7.65
N ILE A 318 25.56 5.14 8.02
CA ILE A 318 25.85 3.81 7.52
C ILE A 318 24.88 3.48 6.39
N VAL A 319 25.43 3.03 5.26
CA VAL A 319 24.66 2.61 4.09
C VAL A 319 24.87 1.13 3.84
N TRP A 320 23.77 0.41 3.61
CA TRP A 320 23.76 -0.98 3.15
C TRP A 320 22.91 -1.09 1.89
N VAL A 321 23.29 -2.02 1.03
CA VAL A 321 22.49 -2.43 -0.13
C VAL A 321 22.18 -3.91 0.03
N TYR A 322 20.90 -4.24 0.01
CA TYR A 322 20.39 -5.60 0.15
C TYR A 322 19.83 -6.08 -1.18
N THR A 323 19.96 -7.38 -1.46
CA THR A 323 19.38 -7.98 -2.65
C THR A 323 19.14 -9.48 -2.53
N THR A 324 18.12 -9.97 -3.23
CA THR A 324 17.91 -11.39 -3.54
C THR A 324 18.22 -11.74 -5.00
N GLU A 325 18.84 -10.81 -5.75
CA GLU A 325 19.33 -11.08 -7.10
C GLU A 325 20.22 -12.34 -7.09
N PRO A 326 19.99 -13.32 -7.98
CA PRO A 326 20.86 -14.48 -8.08
C PRO A 326 22.29 -14.05 -8.41
N ALA A 327 23.26 -14.55 -7.63
CA ALA A 327 24.66 -14.21 -7.87
C ALA A 327 25.12 -14.76 -9.23
N VAL A 328 25.76 -13.90 -10.03
CA VAL A 328 26.43 -14.33 -11.26
C VAL A 328 27.58 -15.28 -10.91
N CYS A 329 27.64 -16.44 -11.57
CA CYS A 329 28.69 -17.42 -11.37
C CYS A 329 29.96 -17.09 -12.17
N GLY A 330 31.14 -17.43 -11.64
CA GLY A 330 32.41 -17.32 -12.36
C GLY A 330 32.97 -15.90 -12.51
N VAL A 331 32.39 -14.93 -11.81
CA VAL A 331 32.87 -13.54 -11.73
C VAL A 331 33.62 -13.28 -10.42
N GLY A 332 34.27 -12.11 -10.32
CA GLY A 332 34.98 -11.68 -9.12
C GLY A 332 34.09 -11.65 -7.87
N GLY A 333 34.72 -11.58 -6.68
CA GLY A 333 34.01 -11.56 -5.40
C GLY A 333 33.29 -10.24 -5.08
N ALA A 334 33.48 -9.19 -5.89
CA ALA A 334 32.90 -7.88 -5.62
C ALA A 334 31.38 -7.88 -5.78
N PHE A 335 30.68 -7.11 -4.94
CA PHE A 335 29.22 -7.04 -4.95
C PHE A 335 28.66 -6.68 -6.33
N ARG A 336 29.28 -5.71 -7.00
CA ARG A 336 28.86 -5.25 -8.33
C ARG A 336 28.96 -6.29 -9.44
N ASP A 337 29.92 -7.20 -9.32
CA ASP A 337 30.15 -8.23 -10.34
C ASP A 337 29.14 -9.35 -10.14
N ARG A 338 28.84 -9.68 -8.88
CA ARG A 338 27.88 -10.72 -8.49
C ARG A 338 26.43 -10.30 -8.66
N PHE A 339 26.11 -9.02 -8.44
CA PHE A 339 24.74 -8.48 -8.43
C PHE A 339 24.63 -7.20 -9.29
N PRO A 340 24.83 -7.31 -10.61
CA PRO A 340 24.91 -6.17 -11.51
C PRO A 340 23.60 -5.37 -11.59
N GLN A 341 22.43 -6.02 -11.56
CA GLN A 341 21.15 -5.31 -11.70
C GLN A 341 20.86 -4.46 -10.46
N THR A 342 21.07 -5.03 -9.28
CA THR A 342 20.99 -4.31 -8.00
C THR A 342 21.92 -3.11 -7.98
N THR A 343 23.16 -3.31 -8.42
CA THR A 343 24.18 -2.26 -8.45
C THR A 343 23.78 -1.11 -9.38
N GLN A 344 23.24 -1.44 -10.56
CA GLN A 344 22.75 -0.45 -11.51
C GLN A 344 21.60 0.37 -10.91
N LEU A 345 20.62 -0.28 -10.29
CA LEU A 345 19.49 0.40 -9.65
C LEU A 345 19.94 1.28 -8.48
N ALA A 346 20.82 0.77 -7.62
CA ALA A 346 21.34 1.51 -6.48
C ALA A 346 22.15 2.75 -6.92
N ARG A 347 22.88 2.65 -8.04
CA ARG A 347 23.65 3.77 -8.63
C ARG A 347 22.78 4.97 -9.00
N VAL A 348 21.56 4.73 -9.50
CA VAL A 348 20.61 5.81 -9.81
C VAL A 348 20.25 6.60 -8.56
N VAL A 349 19.97 5.89 -7.46
CA VAL A 349 19.53 6.51 -6.19
C VAL A 349 20.69 7.16 -5.45
N LEU A 350 21.87 6.54 -5.46
CA LEU A 350 23.02 6.96 -4.65
C LEU A 350 23.96 7.94 -5.37
N GLY A 351 23.87 8.07 -6.69
CA GLY A 351 24.81 8.89 -7.46
C GLY A 351 26.18 8.24 -7.60
N ALA A 352 27.01 8.81 -8.48
CA ALA A 352 28.28 8.21 -8.89
C ALA A 352 29.29 8.11 -7.73
N VAL A 353 29.40 9.17 -6.91
CA VAL A 353 30.41 9.26 -5.85
C VAL A 353 30.16 8.25 -4.74
N ILE A 354 28.94 8.20 -4.21
CA ILE A 354 28.58 7.27 -3.12
C ILE A 354 28.61 5.82 -3.63
N SER A 355 28.18 5.60 -4.87
CA SER A 355 28.24 4.27 -5.47
C SER A 355 29.67 3.76 -5.66
N ALA A 356 30.62 4.63 -6.00
CA ALA A 356 32.03 4.25 -6.08
C ALA A 356 32.61 3.85 -4.72
N ILE A 357 32.15 4.48 -3.63
CA ILE A 357 32.54 4.11 -2.26
C ILE A 357 31.99 2.73 -1.89
N LEU A 358 30.73 2.44 -2.23
CA LEU A 358 30.05 1.19 -1.86
C LEU A 358 30.47 -0.01 -2.70
N PHE A 359 30.66 0.21 -4.01
CA PHE A 359 30.83 -0.87 -4.99
C PHE A 359 32.22 -0.90 -5.62
N GLY A 360 33.11 0.03 -5.25
CA GLY A 360 34.36 0.30 -5.95
C GLY A 360 34.17 1.05 -7.27
N GLN A 361 35.28 1.44 -7.90
CA GLN A 361 35.30 2.10 -9.22
C GLN A 361 34.89 1.18 -10.36
#